data_AF-A0A7W9HFM9-F1
#
_entry.id   AF-A0A7W9HFM9-F1
#
_cell.length_a   1.000
_cell.length_b   1.000
_cell.length_c   1.000
_cell.angle_alpha   90.00
_cell.angle_beta   90.00
_cell.angle_gamma   90.00
#
_symmetry.space_group_name_H-M   'P 1'
#
loop_
_entity.id
_entity.type
_entity.pdbx_description
1 polymer ?
#
loop_
_entity_poly.entity_id
_entity_poly.type
_entity_poly.pdbx_seq_one_letter_code
_entity_poly.pdbx_strand_id
1 'polypeptide(L)'
;MTRDEWVAERSRDFASLRGRRVESWVGVEMALRESVAGGGPQFHDPEVPCLQLWGLQAFLDDGGVLSVSIYQDDHMFGLWPRPRPEVRLQDQGQWDGIYRWTALTELPTGQVEHVAAFVDEGVLAEVSLRIGGQPLLLVAGELEETPEGGLLFHRLDESVLVFTDTAAAAGAPWTTSRRGLVVCA
;
A
#
# COMPACT_ATOMS: atom_id res chain seq x y z
N MET A 1 -15.21 17.63 11.57
CA MET A 1 -13.90 16.99 11.59
C MET A 1 -12.99 17.77 10.66
N THR A 2 -11.87 18.25 11.17
CA THR A 2 -10.84 18.96 10.39
C THR A 2 -9.97 17.97 9.63
N ARG A 3 -9.16 18.44 8.67
CA ARG A 3 -8.18 17.62 7.94
C ARG A 3 -7.18 16.95 8.90
N ASP A 4 -6.70 17.70 9.90
CA ASP A 4 -5.76 17.19 10.90
C ASP A 4 -6.40 16.10 11.78
N GLU A 5 -7.65 16.30 12.21
CA GLU A 5 -8.40 15.30 12.98
C GLU A 5 -8.61 14.02 12.17
N TRP A 6 -8.88 14.15 10.86
CA TRP A 6 -9.04 13.02 9.94
C TRP A 6 -7.74 12.22 9.80
N VAL A 7 -6.62 12.89 9.52
CA VAL A 7 -5.31 12.24 9.39
C VAL A 7 -4.88 11.59 10.71
N ALA A 8 -5.14 12.24 11.85
CA ALA A 8 -4.84 11.70 13.17
C ALA A 8 -5.68 10.45 13.49
N GLU A 9 -6.95 10.38 13.07
CA GLU A 9 -7.78 9.18 13.19
C GLU A 9 -7.20 8.02 12.37
N ARG A 10 -6.86 8.24 11.10
CA ARG A 10 -6.29 7.19 10.24
C ARG A 10 -4.91 6.73 10.71
N SER A 11 -4.10 7.66 11.21
CA SER A 11 -2.81 7.31 11.83
C SER A 11 -3.00 6.44 13.07
N ARG A 12 -4.05 6.69 13.89
CA ARG A 12 -4.41 5.85 15.03
C ARG A 12 -4.90 4.46 14.59
N ASP A 13 -5.63 4.36 13.49
CA ASP A 13 -6.07 3.05 12.96
C ASP A 13 -4.86 2.16 12.63
N PHE A 14 -3.81 2.71 11.99
CA PHE A 14 -2.55 1.98 11.81
C PHE A 14 -1.81 1.72 13.13
N ALA A 15 -1.75 2.71 14.01
CA ALA A 15 -1.08 2.57 15.31
C ALA A 15 -1.69 1.44 16.16
N SER A 16 -3.00 1.18 15.99
CA SER A 16 -3.71 0.08 16.64
C SER A 16 -3.19 -1.31 16.28
N LEU A 17 -2.42 -1.44 15.19
CA LEU A 17 -1.75 -2.69 14.84
C LEU A 17 -0.62 -3.04 15.80
N ARG A 18 0.00 -2.05 16.47
CA ARG A 18 1.15 -2.28 17.32
C ARG A 18 0.83 -3.31 18.42
N GLY A 19 1.66 -4.33 18.51
CA GLY A 19 1.51 -5.44 19.45
C GLY A 19 0.62 -6.58 18.95
N ARG A 20 -0.22 -6.37 17.92
CA ARG A 20 -1.06 -7.40 17.30
C ARG A 20 -0.23 -8.29 16.39
N ARG A 21 -0.74 -9.47 16.06
CA ARG A 21 -0.09 -10.41 15.16
C ARG A 21 -0.83 -10.47 13.83
N VAL A 22 -0.08 -10.29 12.74
CA VAL A 22 -0.57 -10.54 11.38
C VAL A 22 -0.33 -12.00 11.03
N GLU A 23 -1.37 -12.68 10.57
CA GLU A 23 -1.32 -14.09 10.16
C GLU A 23 -1.19 -14.26 8.65
N SER A 24 -1.85 -13.41 7.87
CA SER A 24 -1.83 -13.49 6.42
C SER A 24 -2.23 -12.17 5.76
N TRP A 25 -1.88 -12.07 4.48
CA TRP A 25 -2.18 -10.94 3.63
C TRP A 25 -2.88 -11.39 2.35
N VAL A 26 -3.85 -10.60 1.92
CA VAL A 26 -4.46 -10.73 0.60
C VAL A 26 -4.60 -9.34 0.00
N GLY A 27 -4.58 -9.25 -1.32
CA GLY A 27 -4.76 -7.99 -1.99
C GLY A 27 -5.32 -8.15 -3.38
N VAL A 28 -5.63 -7.02 -3.98
CA VAL A 28 -5.91 -6.93 -5.40
C VAL A 28 -4.73 -6.22 -6.02
N GLU A 29 -3.88 -6.98 -6.69
CA GLU A 29 -2.78 -6.43 -7.47
C GLU A 29 -3.34 -5.74 -8.71
N MET A 30 -2.71 -4.61 -9.06
CA MET A 30 -2.87 -3.96 -10.34
C MET A 30 -1.61 -4.23 -11.16
N ALA A 31 -1.79 -4.49 -12.45
CA ALA A 31 -0.69 -4.75 -13.36
C ALA A 31 0.26 -3.56 -13.41
N LEU A 32 1.56 -3.84 -13.55
CA LEU A 32 2.60 -2.84 -13.80
C LEU A 32 2.54 -2.35 -15.25
N ARG A 33 2.11 -3.22 -16.18
CA ARG A 33 1.89 -2.90 -17.59
C ARG A 33 0.62 -3.58 -18.07
N GLU A 34 -0.19 -2.86 -18.84
CA GLU A 34 -1.49 -3.38 -19.29
C GLU A 34 -1.33 -4.51 -20.32
N SER A 35 -0.30 -4.41 -21.16
CA SER A 35 0.00 -5.42 -22.18
C SER A 35 1.48 -5.47 -22.51
N VAL A 36 2.03 -6.68 -22.59
CA VAL A 36 3.39 -6.94 -23.06
C VAL A 36 3.36 -7.69 -24.40
N ALA A 37 4.46 -7.63 -25.16
CA ALA A 37 4.54 -8.27 -26.47
C ALA A 37 4.17 -9.76 -26.40
N GLY A 38 3.04 -10.11 -27.03
CA GLY A 38 2.53 -11.49 -27.09
C GLY A 38 1.75 -11.96 -25.85
N GLY A 39 1.35 -11.06 -24.94
CA GLY A 39 0.69 -11.42 -23.69
C GLY A 39 -0.33 -10.41 -23.16
N GLY A 40 -0.98 -10.81 -22.07
CA GLY A 40 -1.85 -9.96 -21.28
C GLY A 40 -1.07 -9.10 -20.27
N PRO A 41 -1.73 -8.65 -19.18
CA PRO A 41 -1.12 -7.76 -18.20
C PRO A 41 0.07 -8.39 -17.48
N GLN A 42 1.08 -7.57 -17.20
CA GLN A 42 2.25 -7.95 -16.43
C GLN A 42 2.13 -7.44 -15.00
N PHE A 43 2.08 -8.36 -14.04
CA PHE A 43 1.96 -8.02 -12.61
C PHE A 43 3.29 -8.04 -11.84
N HIS A 44 4.35 -8.60 -12.44
CA HIS A 44 5.65 -8.73 -11.81
C HIS A 44 6.77 -8.35 -12.78
N ASP A 45 7.69 -7.55 -12.28
CA ASP A 45 8.92 -7.15 -12.94
C ASP A 45 10.04 -7.18 -11.88
N PRO A 46 11.10 -7.99 -12.07
CA PRO A 46 12.21 -8.06 -11.11
C PRO A 46 12.91 -6.72 -10.85
N GLU A 47 12.78 -5.75 -11.75
CA GLU A 47 13.35 -4.41 -11.59
C GLU A 47 12.45 -3.46 -10.79
N VAL A 48 11.21 -3.86 -10.49
CA VAL A 48 10.26 -3.08 -9.70
C VAL A 48 10.24 -3.58 -8.25
N PRO A 49 10.76 -2.80 -7.28
CA PRO A 49 10.98 -3.28 -5.91
C PRO A 49 9.73 -3.21 -5.01
N CYS A 50 8.54 -3.20 -5.60
CA CYS A 50 7.28 -3.13 -4.85
C CYS A 50 6.15 -3.87 -5.56
N LEU A 51 5.11 -4.19 -4.79
CA LEU A 51 3.81 -4.55 -5.33
C LEU A 51 2.99 -3.29 -5.56
N GLN A 52 2.22 -3.27 -6.64
CA GLN A 52 1.20 -2.26 -6.90
C GLN A 52 -0.17 -2.85 -6.62
N LEU A 53 -0.87 -2.32 -5.61
CA LEU A 53 -2.16 -2.86 -5.16
C LEU A 53 -3.26 -1.80 -5.26
N TRP A 54 -4.43 -2.20 -5.76
CA TRP A 54 -5.66 -1.42 -5.58
C TRP A 54 -6.09 -1.40 -4.11
N GLY A 55 -5.86 -2.51 -3.40
CA GLY A 55 -6.13 -2.62 -1.98
C GLY A 55 -5.51 -3.87 -1.35
N LEU A 56 -5.34 -3.81 -0.04
CA LEU A 56 -4.64 -4.80 0.79
C LEU A 56 -5.48 -5.12 2.03
N GLN A 57 -5.47 -6.36 2.51
CA GLN A 57 -5.97 -6.72 3.82
C GLN A 57 -4.96 -7.52 4.63
N ALA A 58 -4.78 -7.14 5.88
CA ALA A 58 -4.12 -7.94 6.90
C ALA A 58 -5.17 -8.70 7.71
N PHE A 59 -5.03 -10.03 7.80
CA PHE A 59 -5.79 -10.85 8.76
C PHE A 59 -4.97 -11.03 10.03
N LEU A 60 -5.63 -10.83 11.16
CA LEU A 60 -5.01 -10.79 12.48
C LEU A 60 -5.40 -12.03 13.29
N ASP A 61 -4.57 -12.38 14.28
CA ASP A 61 -4.72 -13.60 15.09
C ASP A 61 -5.99 -13.65 15.95
N ASP A 62 -6.59 -12.50 16.25
CA ASP A 62 -7.87 -12.38 16.92
C ASP A 62 -9.09 -12.44 15.97
N GLY A 63 -8.87 -12.77 14.71
CA GLY A 63 -9.88 -12.77 13.64
C GLY A 63 -10.24 -11.36 13.12
N GLY A 64 -9.57 -10.32 13.63
CA GLY A 64 -9.68 -8.96 13.13
C GLY A 64 -9.08 -8.80 11.73
N VAL A 65 -9.52 -7.75 11.04
CA VAL A 65 -9.01 -7.40 9.70
C VAL A 65 -8.71 -5.91 9.65
N LEU A 66 -7.57 -5.56 9.07
CA LEU A 66 -7.28 -4.21 8.62
C LEU A 66 -7.24 -4.20 7.09
N SER A 67 -8.17 -3.51 6.47
CA SER A 67 -8.11 -3.20 5.04
C SER A 67 -7.43 -1.86 4.82
N VAL A 68 -6.57 -1.78 3.81
CA VAL A 68 -5.91 -0.56 3.36
C VAL A 68 -6.25 -0.37 1.90
N SER A 69 -6.78 0.79 1.57
CA SER A 69 -7.00 1.25 0.19
C SER A 69 -6.56 2.69 0.08
N ILE A 70 -6.83 3.31 -1.06
CA ILE A 70 -6.61 4.73 -1.25
C ILE A 70 -7.90 5.52 -1.06
N TYR A 71 -7.78 6.78 -0.59
CA TYR A 71 -8.84 7.79 -0.65
C TYR A 71 -8.32 9.03 -1.37
N GLN A 72 -9.23 9.73 -2.05
CA GLN A 72 -8.94 11.00 -2.71
C GLN A 72 -9.28 12.18 -1.80
N ASP A 73 -8.39 13.16 -1.73
CA ASP A 73 -8.58 14.47 -1.09
C ASP A 73 -8.15 15.56 -2.07
N ASP A 74 -9.11 16.28 -2.64
CA ASP A 74 -8.92 17.20 -3.76
C ASP A 74 -8.18 16.54 -4.95
N HIS A 75 -6.91 16.90 -5.17
CA HIS A 75 -6.08 16.45 -6.29
C HIS A 75 -5.05 15.39 -5.89
N MET A 76 -5.14 14.87 -4.67
CA MET A 76 -4.15 13.97 -4.12
C MET A 76 -4.82 12.74 -3.52
N PHE A 77 -4.01 11.71 -3.32
CA PHE A 77 -4.44 10.47 -2.74
C PHE A 77 -3.65 10.10 -1.48
N GLY A 78 -4.33 9.48 -0.53
CA GLY A 78 -3.76 9.04 0.73
C GLY A 78 -4.18 7.62 1.11
N LEU A 79 -3.42 7.01 2.02
CA LEU A 79 -3.73 5.71 2.59
C LEU A 79 -4.97 5.78 3.47
N TRP A 80 -5.90 4.86 3.24
CA TRP A 80 -7.14 4.72 3.97
C TRP A 80 -7.23 3.38 4.70
N PRO A 81 -6.77 3.32 5.96
CA PRO A 81 -6.98 2.17 6.83
C PRO A 81 -8.45 2.06 7.25
N ARG A 82 -8.98 0.85 7.26
CA ARG A 82 -10.32 0.50 7.73
C ARG A 82 -10.25 -0.77 8.58
N PRO A 83 -10.64 -0.73 9.88
CA PRO A 83 -10.57 -1.89 10.78
C PRO A 83 -11.75 -2.86 10.54
N ARG A 84 -12.00 -3.21 9.29
CA ARG A 84 -13.03 -4.14 8.84
C ARG A 84 -12.69 -4.63 7.44
N PRO A 85 -13.16 -5.82 7.03
CA PRO A 85 -12.97 -6.30 5.67
C PRO A 85 -13.60 -5.35 4.64
N GLU A 86 -12.94 -5.19 3.51
CA GLU A 86 -13.51 -4.59 2.31
C GLU A 86 -14.13 -5.71 1.49
N VAL A 87 -15.46 -5.68 1.35
CA VAL A 87 -16.22 -6.74 0.68
C VAL A 87 -15.71 -6.98 -0.74
N ARG A 88 -15.29 -5.92 -1.44
CA ARG A 88 -14.71 -6.04 -2.79
C ARG A 88 -13.40 -6.86 -2.80
N LEU A 89 -12.56 -6.75 -1.77
CA LEU A 89 -11.33 -7.54 -1.69
C LEU A 89 -11.58 -9.02 -1.37
N GLN A 90 -12.83 -9.42 -1.06
CA GLN A 90 -13.19 -10.81 -0.76
C GLN A 90 -13.73 -11.58 -1.97
N ASP A 91 -14.27 -10.88 -2.97
CA ASP A 91 -14.75 -11.52 -4.19
C ASP A 91 -13.57 -11.75 -5.14
N GLN A 92 -13.08 -12.99 -5.20
CA GLN A 92 -11.93 -13.34 -6.05
C GLN A 92 -12.29 -13.36 -7.54
N GLY A 93 -13.55 -13.63 -7.88
CA GLY A 93 -13.98 -13.86 -9.25
C GLY A 93 -14.34 -12.59 -10.02
N GLN A 94 -14.47 -11.46 -9.33
CA GLN A 94 -14.84 -10.18 -9.96
C GLN A 94 -13.65 -9.43 -10.59
N TRP A 95 -12.41 -9.86 -10.32
CA TRP A 95 -11.21 -9.15 -10.76
C TRP A 95 -10.72 -9.72 -12.09
N ASP A 96 -10.70 -8.87 -13.12
CA ASP A 96 -10.24 -9.20 -14.46
C ASP A 96 -9.40 -8.05 -15.07
N GLY A 97 -8.92 -8.27 -16.30
CA GLY A 97 -8.06 -7.32 -16.99
C GLY A 97 -6.76 -7.07 -16.21
N ILE A 98 -6.50 -5.79 -15.90
CA ILE A 98 -5.28 -5.36 -15.19
C ILE A 98 -5.34 -5.61 -13.69
N TYR A 99 -6.42 -6.18 -13.16
CA TYR A 99 -6.58 -6.46 -11.74
C TYR A 99 -6.60 -7.96 -11.48
N ARG A 100 -5.98 -8.40 -10.38
CA ARG A 100 -6.11 -9.78 -9.91
C ARG A 100 -6.12 -9.85 -8.39
N TRP A 101 -6.98 -10.71 -7.86
CA TRP A 101 -6.90 -11.09 -6.46
C TRP A 101 -5.72 -12.03 -6.23
N THR A 102 -5.01 -11.87 -5.13
CA THR A 102 -3.90 -12.74 -4.77
C THR A 102 -3.73 -12.87 -3.25
N ALA A 103 -3.11 -13.98 -2.85
CA ALA A 103 -2.54 -14.13 -1.51
C ALA A 103 -1.09 -13.64 -1.53
N LEU A 104 -0.76 -12.72 -0.62
CA LEU A 104 0.51 -11.99 -0.64
C LEU A 104 1.51 -12.62 0.34
N THR A 105 1.94 -13.83 0.02
CA THR A 105 2.81 -14.67 0.88
C THR A 105 4.23 -14.13 1.07
N GLU A 106 4.65 -13.21 0.20
CA GLU A 106 5.92 -12.49 0.27
C GLU A 106 5.94 -11.39 1.34
N LEU A 107 4.78 -10.98 1.85
CA LEU A 107 4.67 -9.95 2.87
C LEU A 107 4.93 -10.52 4.27
N PRO A 108 5.58 -9.75 5.16
CA PRO A 108 5.97 -10.26 6.47
C PRO A 108 4.76 -10.54 7.36
N THR A 109 4.83 -11.62 8.12
CA THR A 109 3.81 -12.03 9.12
C THR A 109 4.44 -12.08 10.51
N GLY A 110 3.61 -12.08 11.55
CA GLY A 110 4.07 -12.06 12.94
C GLY A 110 3.64 -10.82 13.70
N GLN A 111 4.30 -10.56 14.83
CA GLN A 111 3.95 -9.44 15.69
C GLN A 111 4.36 -8.11 15.06
N VAL A 112 3.46 -7.13 15.08
CA VAL A 112 3.74 -5.75 14.66
C VAL A 112 4.46 -5.04 15.80
N GLU A 113 5.74 -4.79 15.63
CA GLU A 113 6.62 -4.21 16.64
C GLU A 113 6.66 -2.69 16.55
N HIS A 114 6.62 -2.16 15.32
CA HIS A 114 6.71 -0.74 15.05
C HIS A 114 5.68 -0.32 14.01
N VAL A 115 5.17 0.88 14.20
CA VAL A 115 4.28 1.58 13.28
C VAL A 115 4.70 3.04 13.28
N ALA A 116 4.90 3.63 12.10
CA ALA A 116 5.17 5.06 11.94
C ALA A 116 4.40 5.57 10.72
N ALA A 117 3.68 6.68 10.90
CA ALA A 117 2.93 7.32 9.85
C ALA A 117 3.73 8.51 9.28
N PHE A 118 3.62 8.74 7.99
CA PHE A 118 4.16 9.92 7.33
C PHE A 118 3.02 10.67 6.65
N VAL A 119 2.90 11.95 6.99
CA VAL A 119 1.85 12.82 6.46
C VAL A 119 2.48 13.79 5.48
N ASP A 120 2.00 13.80 4.25
CA ASP A 120 2.44 14.70 3.19
C ASP A 120 1.24 15.44 2.63
N GLU A 121 1.39 16.74 2.39
CA GLU A 121 0.35 17.64 1.85
C GLU A 121 -1.04 17.54 2.55
N GLY A 122 -1.09 17.04 3.80
CA GLY A 122 -2.32 16.89 4.58
C GLY A 122 -3.05 15.56 4.40
N VAL A 123 -2.41 14.56 3.79
CA VAL A 123 -2.91 13.18 3.69
C VAL A 123 -1.92 12.19 4.31
N LEU A 124 -2.42 11.02 4.71
CA LEU A 124 -1.55 9.93 5.17
C LEU A 124 -0.83 9.30 3.96
N ALA A 125 0.39 9.75 3.70
CA ALA A 125 1.14 9.40 2.50
C ALA A 125 1.86 8.06 2.61
N GLU A 126 2.40 7.74 3.78
CA GLU A 126 3.11 6.47 4.02
C GLU A 126 2.85 5.91 5.40
N VAL A 127 3.00 4.60 5.52
CA VAL A 127 3.07 3.90 6.80
C VAL A 127 4.21 2.89 6.75
N SER A 128 5.17 3.08 7.66
CA SER A 128 6.23 2.10 7.91
C SER A 128 5.83 1.19 9.06
N LEU A 129 5.97 -0.11 8.84
CA LEU A 129 5.69 -1.18 9.78
C LEU A 129 6.95 -2.02 9.98
N ARG A 130 7.12 -2.58 11.18
CA ARG A 130 8.06 -3.69 11.41
C ARG A 130 7.30 -4.88 11.96
N ILE A 131 7.31 -6.00 11.25
CA ILE A 131 6.50 -7.17 11.53
C ILE A 131 7.41 -8.39 11.62
N GLY A 132 7.47 -9.04 12.78
CA GLY A 132 8.39 -10.16 13.00
C GLY A 132 9.86 -9.79 12.69
N GLY A 133 10.28 -8.59 13.05
CA GLY A 133 11.59 -8.02 12.72
C GLY A 133 11.80 -7.57 11.27
N GLN A 134 10.89 -7.86 10.34
CA GLN A 134 11.01 -7.50 8.93
C GLN A 134 10.33 -6.16 8.61
N PRO A 135 10.92 -5.30 7.76
CA PRO A 135 10.31 -4.04 7.38
C PRO A 135 9.19 -4.23 6.36
N LEU A 136 8.19 -3.35 6.42
CA LEU A 136 7.15 -3.21 5.41
C LEU A 136 6.82 -1.72 5.30
N LEU A 137 6.79 -1.18 4.09
CA LEU A 137 6.40 0.19 3.82
C LEU A 137 5.23 0.22 2.86
N LEU A 138 4.18 0.91 3.26
CA LEU A 138 3.02 1.24 2.43
C LEU A 138 3.14 2.70 2.00
N VAL A 139 2.94 2.97 0.71
CA VAL A 139 2.98 4.31 0.14
C VAL A 139 1.72 4.51 -0.69
N ALA A 140 1.01 5.62 -0.51
CA ALA A 140 0.02 6.06 -1.48
C ALA A 140 0.76 6.53 -2.74
N GLY A 141 0.52 5.89 -3.88
CA GLY A 141 1.29 6.11 -5.08
C GLY A 141 0.97 5.11 -6.20
N GLU A 142 1.53 5.34 -7.37
CA GLU A 142 1.27 4.55 -8.57
C GLU A 142 2.53 4.43 -9.43
N LEU A 143 2.64 3.32 -10.15
CA LEU A 143 3.57 3.16 -11.26
C LEU A 143 2.84 3.47 -12.57
N GLU A 144 3.25 4.56 -13.22
CA GLU A 144 2.74 4.94 -14.54
C GLU A 144 3.61 4.33 -15.65
N GLU A 145 2.98 3.65 -16.61
CA GLU A 145 3.66 3.18 -17.82
C GLU A 145 3.89 4.34 -18.79
N THR A 146 5.16 4.58 -19.11
CA THR A 146 5.56 5.61 -20.09
C THR A 146 5.34 5.12 -21.53
N PRO A 147 5.20 6.04 -22.51
CA PRO A 147 5.12 5.68 -23.93
C PRO A 147 6.30 4.84 -24.42
N GLU A 148 7.48 4.95 -23.79
CA GLU A 148 8.67 4.18 -24.09
C GLU A 148 8.73 2.81 -23.39
N GLY A 149 7.72 2.44 -22.59
CA GLY A 149 7.60 1.17 -21.87
C GLY A 149 8.34 1.09 -20.53
N GLY A 150 8.94 2.21 -20.09
CA GLY A 150 9.46 2.38 -18.74
C GLY A 150 8.36 2.66 -17.71
N LEU A 151 8.71 2.62 -16.42
CA LEU A 151 7.79 2.88 -15.31
C LEU A 151 8.26 4.08 -14.50
N LEU A 152 7.33 4.98 -14.17
CA LEU A 152 7.56 6.15 -13.32
C LEU A 152 6.86 5.96 -11.98
N PHE A 153 7.51 6.36 -10.89
CA PHE A 153 6.94 6.26 -9.55
C PHE A 153 6.30 7.57 -9.14
N HIS A 154 4.98 7.55 -8.92
CA HIS A 154 4.19 8.70 -8.49
C HIS A 154 3.83 8.52 -7.02
N ARG A 155 4.05 9.57 -6.21
CA ARG A 155 3.52 9.63 -4.84
C ARG A 155 2.16 10.28 -4.84
N LEU A 156 1.38 9.95 -3.81
CA LEU A 156 0.05 10.50 -3.54
C LEU A 156 -0.92 10.21 -4.68
N ASP A 157 -0.88 8.98 -5.17
CA ASP A 157 -1.65 8.52 -6.34
C ASP A 157 -2.55 7.31 -6.03
N GLU A 158 -3.25 6.80 -7.05
CA GLU A 158 -4.44 5.94 -6.93
C GLU A 158 -4.21 4.52 -6.40
N SER A 159 -2.95 4.11 -6.18
CA SER A 159 -2.60 2.77 -5.71
C SER A 159 -1.90 2.75 -4.34
N VAL A 160 -1.85 1.56 -3.73
CA VAL A 160 -1.01 1.25 -2.57
C VAL A 160 0.25 0.56 -3.07
N LEU A 161 1.38 1.25 -3.02
CA LEU A 161 2.68 0.65 -3.29
C LEU A 161 3.24 0.00 -2.02
N VAL A 162 3.63 -1.27 -2.11
CA VAL A 162 4.08 -2.07 -0.97
C VAL A 162 5.53 -2.51 -1.15
N PHE A 163 6.41 -2.04 -0.28
CA PHE A 163 7.83 -2.35 -0.31
C PHE A 163 8.21 -3.20 0.91
N THR A 164 8.89 -4.33 0.68
CA THR A 164 9.52 -5.15 1.73
C THR A 164 10.98 -4.76 1.99
N ASP A 165 11.54 -3.87 1.17
CA ASP A 165 12.82 -3.20 1.39
C ASP A 165 12.63 -1.67 1.36
N THR A 166 12.80 -1.03 2.52
CA THR A 166 12.66 0.42 2.64
C THR A 166 13.79 1.19 1.97
N ALA A 167 14.97 0.58 1.79
CA ALA A 167 16.07 1.21 1.05
C ALA A 167 15.75 1.27 -0.44
N ALA A 168 15.13 0.24 -0.99
CA ALA A 168 14.65 0.23 -2.37
C ALA A 168 13.58 1.32 -2.61
N ALA A 169 12.65 1.51 -1.66
CA ALA A 169 11.69 2.61 -1.73
C ALA A 169 12.38 3.98 -1.72
N ALA A 170 13.43 4.17 -0.92
CA ALA A 170 14.18 5.42 -0.86
C ALA A 170 15.01 5.69 -2.13
N GLY A 171 15.46 4.63 -2.82
CA GLY A 171 16.21 4.71 -4.07
C GLY A 171 15.37 4.76 -5.34
N ALA A 172 14.05 4.53 -5.25
CA ALA A 172 13.16 4.54 -6.40
C ALA A 172 13.12 5.94 -7.07
N PRO A 173 12.99 6.00 -8.42
CA PRO A 173 13.00 7.25 -9.17
C PRO A 173 11.65 7.97 -9.10
N TRP A 174 11.31 8.49 -7.91
CA TRP A 174 10.07 9.23 -7.69
C TRP A 174 10.01 10.50 -8.54
N THR A 175 8.90 10.70 -9.24
CA THR A 175 8.62 11.92 -10.01
C THR A 175 8.26 13.10 -9.10
N THR A 176 7.76 12.81 -7.89
CA THR A 176 7.39 13.79 -6.87
C THR A 176 8.28 13.68 -5.64
N SER A 177 8.71 14.83 -5.11
CA SER A 177 9.55 14.87 -3.90
C SER A 177 8.74 14.61 -2.64
N ARG A 178 9.33 13.90 -1.68
CA ARG A 178 8.80 13.73 -0.32
C ARG A 178 8.95 15.02 0.47
N ARG A 179 7.84 15.63 0.94
CA ARG A 179 7.82 16.96 1.59
C ARG A 179 7.18 16.99 2.98
N GLY A 180 6.58 15.87 3.37
CA GLY A 180 5.85 15.71 4.62
C GLY A 180 6.70 15.58 5.89
N LEU A 181 5.99 15.29 6.99
CA LEU A 181 6.54 15.08 8.32
C LEU A 181 6.20 13.68 8.84
N VAL A 182 7.14 13.10 9.60
CA VAL A 182 6.90 11.83 10.30
C VAL A 182 6.09 12.11 11.56
N VAL A 183 4.96 11.41 11.70
CA VAL A 183 4.16 11.40 12.92
C VAL A 183 4.44 10.07 13.62
N CYS A 184 5.16 10.14 14.74
CA CYS A 184 5.30 9.01 15.64
C CYS A 184 3.96 8.79 16.35
N ALA A 185 3.27 7.71 16.00
CA ALA A 185 2.13 7.21 16.77
C ALA A 185 2.58 6.24 17.85
#